data_AF-A0A3D1H1T2-F1
#
_entry.id   AF-A0A3D1H1T2-F1
#
_cell.length_a   1.000
_cell.length_b   1.000
_cell.length_c   1.000
_cell.angle_alpha   90.00
_cell.angle_beta   90.00
_cell.angle_gamma   90.00
#
_symmetry.space_group_name_H-M   'P 1'
#
loop_
_entity.id
_entity.type
_entity.pdbx_description
1 polymer ?
#
loop_
_entity_poly.entity_id
_entity_poly.type
_entity_poly.pdbx_seq_one_letter_code
_entity_poly.pdbx_strand_id
1 'polypeptide(L)'
;MASAATFAQTTLWNGEDKELGKEAIGFWADGDPEVVANPETDGINTSEKCLKFVMTNDKKVVKLPFREWMTPSLQGSTRVSLMIKKPQAENIQIELSDPTDGSEGYWKKVASYYSEAGKWQKVIFDYTNNGSFDNPGIMTITAQTGDVVGEREVYIDNIQIEPATTVNGQLLSKIEPNSLEGVIKLEGAWMKGECQNADGEWQKVEYNDFATLATKLSGKPANIIMRGCIVKDADINAMRGDNSNILVYADEAYEADNVVKDGKCAKLVLDDTKSFMVNEDFQAANVTLKRSVNAGYNTMCLPFWVSKDDMKAASIATYKEIVDKEDNNSVVTFEKADHIEANVPFVANYNEAVTEFTFTDKGVVNTNNGLGTTFVGTYIPGNVEGKFNLASDCTFKKGDAEATTNAFGAYLELPEGYEAKTLSLGYTDGELAGIESITTSFGNKGVKVYSLQGNQIAIASSMSELHLSNGIYIINNKKVVIK
;
A
#
# COMPACT_ATOMS: atom_id res chain seq x y z
N MET A 1 -4.29 30.58 -2.32
CA MET A 1 -3.74 29.93 -1.11
C MET A 1 -4.86 29.84 -0.10
N ALA A 2 -5.61 28.74 -0.10
CA ALA A 2 -6.55 28.44 0.98
C ALA A 2 -5.71 27.80 2.09
N SER A 3 -5.75 28.41 3.28
CA SER A 3 -5.16 27.82 4.49
C SER A 3 -5.75 26.43 4.68
N ALA A 4 -4.92 25.40 4.68
CA ALA A 4 -5.31 24.08 5.17
C ALA A 4 -5.63 24.24 6.67
N ALA A 5 -6.89 24.50 6.99
CA ALA A 5 -7.38 24.37 8.35
C ALA A 5 -7.21 22.90 8.71
N THR A 6 -6.18 22.59 9.51
CA THR A 6 -6.06 21.29 10.15
C THR A 6 -7.32 21.11 11.00
N PHE A 7 -8.19 20.17 10.62
CA PHE A 7 -9.42 19.85 11.35
C PHE A 7 -9.01 19.24 12.69
N ALA A 8 -8.88 20.08 13.72
CA ALA A 8 -8.50 19.65 15.05
C ALA A 8 -9.72 19.06 15.78
N GLN A 9 -9.47 18.15 16.71
CA GLN A 9 -10.51 17.67 17.62
C GLN A 9 -11.10 18.86 18.39
N THR A 10 -12.44 18.92 18.47
CA THR A 10 -13.13 20.00 19.18
C THR A 10 -13.68 19.46 20.49
N THR A 11 -13.15 19.94 21.62
CA THR A 11 -13.65 19.61 22.95
C THR A 11 -14.95 20.37 23.24
N LEU A 12 -16.02 19.63 23.47
CA LEU A 12 -17.33 20.16 23.85
C LEU A 12 -17.53 20.20 25.37
N TRP A 13 -16.82 19.36 26.12
CA TRP A 13 -16.83 19.33 27.58
C TRP A 13 -15.63 18.52 28.10
N ASN A 14 -14.96 18.99 29.15
CA ASN A 14 -13.77 18.34 29.74
C ASN A 14 -13.88 18.03 31.24
N GLY A 15 -15.08 18.14 31.82
CA GLY A 15 -15.34 17.75 33.21
C GLY A 15 -15.55 18.92 34.16
N GLU A 16 -15.03 20.11 33.86
CA GLU A 16 -15.17 21.28 34.75
C GLU A 16 -15.16 22.65 34.05
N ASP A 17 -15.02 22.70 32.72
CA ASP A 17 -14.84 23.94 31.98
C ASP A 17 -16.09 24.83 31.87
N LYS A 18 -17.28 24.35 32.26
CA LYS A 18 -18.55 25.10 32.11
C LYS A 18 -19.47 24.97 33.32
N GLU A 19 -20.21 26.04 33.59
CA GLU A 19 -21.20 26.12 34.68
C GLU A 19 -22.42 25.21 34.43
N LEU A 20 -23.13 24.78 35.49
CA LEU A 20 -24.34 23.92 35.44
C LEU A 20 -25.62 24.69 35.77
N GLY A 21 -26.76 24.35 35.12
CA GLY A 21 -28.10 24.89 35.47
C GLY A 21 -28.89 25.55 34.32
N LYS A 22 -30.11 26.05 34.63
CA LYS A 22 -31.11 26.55 33.66
C LYS A 22 -30.66 27.78 32.84
N GLU A 23 -29.74 28.58 33.36
CA GLU A 23 -29.12 29.72 32.66
C GLU A 23 -27.65 29.44 32.30
N ALA A 24 -27.19 28.21 32.51
CA ALA A 24 -25.77 27.91 32.52
C ALA A 24 -25.17 27.70 31.13
N ILE A 25 -23.87 27.98 31.08
CA ILE A 25 -23.00 27.92 29.90
C ILE A 25 -22.71 26.46 29.49
N GLY A 26 -22.85 25.51 30.43
CA GLY A 26 -22.71 24.07 30.25
C GLY A 26 -24.05 23.33 30.23
N PHE A 27 -24.16 22.22 30.96
CA PHE A 27 -25.36 21.36 30.92
C PHE A 27 -26.62 22.04 31.50
N TRP A 28 -27.75 21.85 30.83
CA TRP A 28 -29.07 22.21 31.35
C TRP A 28 -29.48 21.35 32.54
N ALA A 29 -30.55 21.74 33.22
CA ALA A 29 -31.06 21.06 34.41
C ALA A 29 -31.71 19.68 34.12
N ASP A 30 -31.90 19.30 32.85
CA ASP A 30 -32.32 17.94 32.50
C ASP A 30 -31.33 16.92 33.08
N GLY A 31 -31.83 15.98 33.89
CA GLY A 31 -30.97 15.01 34.56
C GLY A 31 -30.46 15.46 35.94
N ASP A 32 -30.72 16.70 36.37
CA ASP A 32 -30.10 17.34 37.54
C ASP A 32 -28.60 17.01 37.66
N PRO A 33 -27.80 17.32 36.62
CA PRO A 33 -26.39 16.96 36.61
C PRO A 33 -25.59 17.75 37.65
N GLU A 34 -24.54 17.13 38.18
CA GLU A 34 -23.57 17.72 39.10
C GLU A 34 -22.14 17.47 38.60
N VAL A 35 -21.24 18.44 38.80
CA VAL A 35 -19.80 18.21 38.60
C VAL A 35 -19.25 17.64 39.89
N VAL A 36 -18.65 16.46 39.81
CA VAL A 36 -18.07 15.75 40.97
C VAL A 36 -16.63 15.38 40.69
N ALA A 37 -15.90 14.99 41.74
CA ALA A 37 -14.60 14.35 41.56
C ALA A 37 -14.77 13.08 40.72
N ASN A 38 -13.86 12.88 39.76
CA ASN A 38 -13.87 11.68 38.93
C ASN A 38 -13.69 10.45 39.84
N PRO A 39 -14.61 9.47 39.80
CA PRO A 39 -14.54 8.29 40.67
C PRO A 39 -13.35 7.35 40.37
N GLU A 40 -12.67 7.53 39.24
CA GLU A 40 -11.54 6.71 38.80
C GLU A 40 -10.62 7.50 37.86
N THR A 41 -9.48 7.99 38.36
CA THR A 41 -8.52 8.85 37.63
C THR A 41 -7.27 8.12 37.13
N ASP A 42 -7.07 6.87 37.55
CA ASP A 42 -5.94 6.02 37.16
C ASP A 42 -6.25 5.17 35.90
N GLY A 43 -7.47 5.29 35.37
CA GLY A 43 -7.92 4.63 34.14
C GLY A 43 -7.76 5.51 32.88
N ILE A 44 -8.57 5.21 31.86
CA ILE A 44 -8.54 5.94 30.57
C ILE A 44 -9.04 7.39 30.71
N ASN A 45 -9.87 7.68 31.72
CA ASN A 45 -10.29 9.03 32.03
C ASN A 45 -9.41 9.59 33.16
N THR A 46 -8.54 10.52 32.80
CA THR A 46 -7.56 11.12 33.72
C THR A 46 -7.99 12.49 34.25
N SER A 47 -9.17 13.00 33.85
CA SER A 47 -9.71 14.26 34.36
C SER A 47 -9.93 14.20 35.86
N GLU A 48 -9.69 15.31 36.57
CA GLU A 48 -9.93 15.41 38.02
C GLU A 48 -11.42 15.38 38.38
N LYS A 49 -12.26 15.89 37.48
CA LYS A 49 -13.71 15.99 37.65
C LYS A 49 -14.43 15.47 36.43
N CYS A 50 -15.69 15.12 36.61
CA CYS A 50 -16.59 14.72 35.54
C CYS A 50 -18.03 15.11 35.85
N LEU A 51 -18.88 15.06 34.83
CA LEU A 51 -20.33 15.17 35.02
C LEU A 51 -20.85 13.90 35.68
N LYS A 52 -21.71 14.02 36.68
CA LYS A 52 -22.51 12.93 37.25
C LYS A 52 -23.98 13.29 37.19
N PHE A 53 -24.82 12.29 36.95
CA PHE A 53 -26.24 12.39 37.27
C PHE A 53 -26.80 11.06 37.76
N VAL A 54 -27.92 11.13 38.50
CA VAL A 54 -28.66 9.95 38.96
C VAL A 54 -29.79 9.65 37.98
N MET A 55 -29.60 8.57 37.23
CA MET A 55 -30.55 8.07 36.26
C MET A 55 -31.65 7.23 36.92
N THR A 56 -32.90 7.46 36.51
CA THR A 56 -34.07 6.61 36.81
C THR A 56 -34.81 6.28 35.51
N ASN A 57 -35.88 5.49 35.57
CA ASN A 57 -36.64 5.19 34.35
C ASN A 57 -37.27 6.42 33.68
N ASP A 58 -37.64 7.43 34.47
CA ASP A 58 -38.25 8.66 33.96
C ASP A 58 -37.22 9.76 33.66
N LYS A 59 -35.94 9.51 33.99
CA LYS A 59 -34.87 10.51 33.95
C LYS A 59 -33.57 9.87 33.47
N LYS A 60 -33.39 9.79 32.14
CA LYS A 60 -32.24 9.13 31.49
C LYS A 60 -31.32 10.07 30.72
N VAL A 61 -31.64 11.37 30.74
CA VAL A 61 -31.13 12.35 29.78
C VAL A 61 -30.41 13.48 30.48
N VAL A 62 -29.30 13.91 29.88
CA VAL A 62 -28.65 15.20 30.11
C VAL A 62 -28.54 15.95 28.78
N LYS A 63 -28.57 17.29 28.83
CA LYS A 63 -28.54 18.14 27.62
C LYS A 63 -27.42 19.15 27.68
N LEU A 64 -26.62 19.19 26.62
CA LEU A 64 -25.57 20.17 26.38
C LEU A 64 -26.02 21.14 25.27
N PRO A 65 -26.42 22.37 25.60
CA PRO A 65 -26.72 23.40 24.61
C PRO A 65 -25.46 23.95 23.93
N PHE A 66 -25.58 24.23 22.65
CA PHE A 66 -24.63 25.04 21.87
C PHE A 66 -25.27 26.44 21.68
N ARG A 67 -24.63 27.50 22.17
CA ARG A 67 -25.16 28.88 22.26
C ARG A 67 -24.27 29.86 21.48
N GLU A 68 -24.53 31.17 21.57
CA GLU A 68 -23.75 32.21 20.84
C GLU A 68 -22.22 32.13 21.07
N TRP A 69 -21.79 31.60 22.21
CA TRP A 69 -20.36 31.42 22.55
C TRP A 69 -19.77 30.06 22.13
N MET A 70 -20.60 29.13 21.64
CA MET A 70 -20.20 27.81 21.17
C MET A 70 -21.14 27.39 20.05
N THR A 71 -20.75 27.68 18.81
CA THR A 71 -21.44 27.30 17.57
C THR A 71 -20.60 26.26 16.84
N PRO A 72 -20.55 25.00 17.33
CA PRO A 72 -19.65 24.00 16.78
C PRO A 72 -20.10 23.65 15.37
N SER A 73 -19.20 23.77 14.40
CA SER A 73 -19.38 23.09 13.12
C SER A 73 -18.69 21.73 13.23
N LEU A 74 -19.35 20.69 12.72
CA LEU A 74 -18.77 19.39 12.50
C LEU A 74 -17.67 19.46 11.43
N GLN A 75 -17.65 20.49 10.58
CA GLN A 75 -16.62 20.75 9.57
C GLN A 75 -16.32 19.53 8.66
N GLY A 76 -17.36 18.76 8.33
CA GLY A 76 -17.24 17.53 7.55
C GLY A 76 -16.85 16.28 8.36
N SER A 77 -16.61 16.42 9.67
CA SER A 77 -16.64 15.29 10.59
C SER A 77 -18.05 14.71 10.66
N THR A 78 -18.11 13.40 10.88
CA THR A 78 -19.35 12.68 11.11
C THR A 78 -19.39 12.06 12.50
N ARG A 79 -18.46 12.40 13.40
CA ARG A 79 -18.29 11.67 14.67
C ARG A 79 -18.26 12.55 15.89
N VAL A 80 -19.08 12.16 16.86
CA VAL A 80 -19.00 12.63 18.24
C VAL A 80 -18.51 11.48 19.10
N SER A 81 -17.75 11.79 20.14
CA SER A 81 -17.40 10.84 21.17
C SER A 81 -17.64 11.41 22.56
N LEU A 82 -17.75 10.50 23.54
CA LEU A 82 -17.70 10.84 24.95
C LEU A 82 -17.05 9.70 25.73
N MET A 83 -16.51 10.01 26.90
CA MET A 83 -16.21 9.03 27.92
C MET A 83 -17.40 8.88 28.86
N ILE A 84 -17.74 7.64 29.21
CA ILE A 84 -18.84 7.32 30.12
C ILE A 84 -18.53 6.13 31.00
N LYS A 85 -19.02 6.17 32.24
CA LYS A 85 -19.02 5.05 33.19
C LYS A 85 -20.43 4.91 33.77
N LYS A 86 -21.04 3.73 33.60
CA LYS A 86 -22.39 3.42 34.11
C LYS A 86 -22.52 1.96 34.54
N PRO A 87 -23.42 1.61 35.47
CA PRO A 87 -23.44 0.27 36.08
C PRO A 87 -24.04 -0.84 35.20
N GLN A 88 -24.49 -0.56 33.98
CA GLN A 88 -25.07 -1.56 33.08
C GLN A 88 -24.59 -1.39 31.63
N ALA A 89 -24.20 -2.50 30.99
CA ALA A 89 -23.97 -2.59 29.56
C ALA A 89 -25.28 -2.41 28.79
N GLU A 90 -25.35 -1.39 27.92
CA GLU A 90 -26.54 -1.03 27.14
C GLU A 90 -26.19 0.11 26.17
N ASN A 91 -26.99 0.30 25.12
CA ASN A 91 -26.89 1.45 24.23
C ASN A 91 -27.01 2.80 24.95
N ILE A 92 -26.16 3.71 24.53
CA ILE A 92 -26.28 5.14 24.77
C ILE A 92 -26.79 5.73 23.47
N GLN A 93 -27.61 6.78 23.53
CA GLN A 93 -28.05 7.51 22.34
C GLN A 93 -27.65 8.97 22.46
N ILE A 94 -27.12 9.54 21.38
CA ILE A 94 -26.93 10.98 21.23
C ILE A 94 -27.84 11.50 20.13
N GLU A 95 -28.60 12.53 20.46
CA GLU A 95 -29.32 13.36 19.49
C GLU A 95 -28.57 14.70 19.29
N LEU A 96 -28.37 15.09 18.05
CA LEU A 96 -27.94 16.43 17.64
C LEU A 96 -29.13 17.13 16.97
N SER A 97 -29.47 18.32 17.44
CA SER A 97 -30.66 19.03 16.98
C SER A 97 -30.56 20.56 17.05
N ASP A 98 -31.60 21.23 16.56
CA ASP A 98 -31.86 22.67 16.68
C ASP A 98 -30.70 23.56 16.23
N PRO A 99 -30.35 23.63 14.93
CA PRO A 99 -29.12 24.25 14.46
C PRO A 99 -28.95 25.73 14.85
N THR A 100 -27.70 26.12 15.13
CA THR A 100 -27.32 27.49 15.56
C THR A 100 -27.20 28.49 14.42
N ASP A 101 -27.09 28.03 13.18
CA ASP A 101 -26.85 28.87 12.00
C ASP A 101 -28.15 29.39 11.33
N GLY A 102 -29.31 29.06 11.91
CA GLY A 102 -30.61 29.43 11.36
C GLY A 102 -31.08 28.59 10.17
N SER A 103 -30.41 27.47 9.88
CA SER A 103 -30.87 26.48 8.90
C SER A 103 -32.15 25.76 9.35
N GLU A 104 -32.72 24.93 8.46
CA GLU A 104 -33.90 24.14 8.79
C GLU A 104 -33.62 23.17 9.95
N GLY A 105 -34.57 23.07 10.89
CA GLY A 105 -34.43 22.22 12.06
C GLY A 105 -34.23 20.74 11.71
N TYR A 106 -33.36 20.07 12.46
CA TYR A 106 -33.11 18.63 12.35
C TYR A 106 -33.03 17.96 13.73
N TRP A 107 -33.20 16.63 13.76
CA TRP A 107 -33.06 15.79 14.96
C TRP A 107 -32.37 14.48 14.59
N LYS A 108 -31.04 14.46 14.66
CA LYS A 108 -30.21 13.34 14.23
C LYS A 108 -29.78 12.49 15.40
N LYS A 109 -30.15 11.21 15.41
CA LYS A 109 -29.95 10.28 16.52
C LYS A 109 -29.05 9.13 16.10
N VAL A 110 -28.04 8.89 16.92
CA VAL A 110 -27.18 7.72 16.82
C VAL A 110 -27.14 7.04 18.17
N ALA A 111 -27.32 5.72 18.18
CA ALA A 111 -27.07 4.90 19.34
C ALA A 111 -25.75 4.14 19.19
N SER A 112 -25.10 3.82 20.29
CA SER A 112 -23.88 3.01 20.32
C SER A 112 -23.79 2.24 21.62
N TYR A 113 -23.31 1.00 21.53
CA TYR A 113 -23.33 0.05 22.64
C TYR A 113 -22.18 0.32 23.62
N TYR A 114 -22.52 0.53 24.90
CA TYR A 114 -21.55 0.51 25.99
C TYR A 114 -21.42 -0.92 26.52
N SER A 115 -20.23 -1.50 26.39
CA SER A 115 -20.06 -2.96 26.41
C SER A 115 -19.77 -3.55 27.79
N GLU A 116 -19.03 -2.83 28.62
CA GLU A 116 -18.60 -3.30 29.93
C GLU A 116 -19.11 -2.44 31.10
N ALA A 117 -20.00 -3.00 31.92
CA ALA A 117 -20.58 -2.35 33.09
C ALA A 117 -19.51 -1.84 34.08
N GLY A 118 -19.69 -0.62 34.56
CA GLY A 118 -18.92 -0.06 35.68
C GLY A 118 -17.51 0.39 35.32
N LYS A 119 -17.12 0.46 34.04
CA LYS A 119 -15.81 0.99 33.61
C LYS A 119 -15.94 2.24 32.75
N TRP A 120 -14.96 3.14 32.85
CA TRP A 120 -14.84 4.21 31.87
C TRP A 120 -14.61 3.62 30.47
N GLN A 121 -15.37 4.08 29.49
CA GLN A 121 -15.21 3.73 28.08
C GLN A 121 -15.37 4.97 27.21
N LYS A 122 -14.55 5.09 26.16
CA LYS A 122 -14.76 6.05 25.07
C LYS A 122 -15.72 5.45 24.03
N VAL A 123 -16.92 6.00 23.95
CA VAL A 123 -17.97 5.59 23.02
C VAL A 123 -18.00 6.57 21.85
N ILE A 124 -18.07 6.05 20.62
CA ILE A 124 -18.07 6.82 19.37
C ILE A 124 -19.46 6.72 18.75
N PHE A 125 -19.99 7.85 18.30
CA PHE A 125 -21.27 7.97 17.60
C PHE A 125 -21.00 8.48 16.18
N ASP A 126 -21.20 7.61 15.20
CA ASP A 126 -20.98 7.91 13.79
C ASP A 126 -22.31 8.26 13.10
N TYR A 127 -22.35 9.47 12.52
CA TYR A 127 -23.50 10.09 11.87
C TYR A 127 -23.41 10.03 10.33
N THR A 128 -22.48 9.25 9.76
CA THR A 128 -22.27 9.19 8.30
C THR A 128 -23.56 8.79 7.56
N ASN A 129 -24.42 8.00 8.20
CA ASN A 129 -25.69 7.53 7.65
C ASN A 129 -26.90 8.37 8.04
N ASN A 130 -26.71 9.50 8.74
CA ASN A 130 -27.80 10.38 9.21
C ASN A 130 -28.11 11.52 8.24
N GLY A 131 -27.58 11.49 7.01
CA GLY A 131 -27.75 12.54 6.01
C GLY A 131 -26.86 13.76 6.28
N SER A 132 -27.04 14.83 5.49
CA SER A 132 -26.24 16.05 5.62
C SER A 132 -26.84 16.98 6.67
N PHE A 133 -26.05 17.40 7.65
CA PHE A 133 -26.40 18.40 8.66
C PHE A 133 -25.11 18.99 9.25
N ASP A 134 -25.21 20.17 9.87
CA ASP A 134 -24.09 20.82 10.55
C ASP A 134 -24.61 21.82 11.60
N ASN A 135 -23.72 22.43 12.38
CA ASN A 135 -23.98 23.51 13.32
C ASN A 135 -25.02 23.18 14.41
N PRO A 136 -24.95 22.02 15.10
CA PRO A 136 -25.97 21.66 16.08
C PRO A 136 -26.12 22.73 17.16
N GLY A 137 -27.34 22.94 17.65
CA GLY A 137 -27.66 23.82 18.78
C GLY A 137 -27.92 23.09 20.08
N ILE A 138 -28.23 21.79 20.04
CA ILE A 138 -28.38 20.97 21.23
C ILE A 138 -27.78 19.59 20.99
N MET A 139 -27.05 19.09 21.98
CA MET A 139 -26.70 17.68 22.13
C MET A 139 -27.47 17.08 23.31
N THR A 140 -28.34 16.11 23.03
CA THR A 140 -29.08 15.36 24.06
C THR A 140 -28.45 13.98 24.21
N ILE A 141 -27.99 13.65 25.42
CA ILE A 141 -27.35 12.37 25.73
C ILE A 141 -28.30 11.54 26.59
N THR A 142 -28.78 10.43 26.03
CA THR A 142 -29.57 9.42 26.74
C THR A 142 -28.64 8.29 27.17
N ALA A 143 -28.35 8.18 28.47
CA ALA A 143 -27.35 7.23 28.99
C ALA A 143 -27.77 5.75 28.90
N GLN A 144 -29.08 5.50 28.77
CA GLN A 144 -29.63 4.17 28.55
C GLN A 144 -30.96 4.27 27.81
N THR A 145 -31.13 3.49 26.76
CA THR A 145 -32.34 3.45 25.93
C THR A 145 -33.38 2.48 26.48
N GLY A 146 -32.94 1.36 27.07
CA GLY A 146 -33.80 0.38 27.74
C GLY A 146 -34.23 0.78 29.15
N ASP A 147 -35.09 -0.03 29.77
CA ASP A 147 -35.66 0.22 31.11
C ASP A 147 -34.59 0.32 32.21
N VAL A 148 -34.78 1.27 33.12
CA VAL A 148 -33.91 1.47 34.27
C VAL A 148 -34.63 1.02 35.53
N VAL A 149 -34.07 0.02 36.21
CA VAL A 149 -34.57 -0.42 37.52
C VAL A 149 -33.78 0.29 38.62
N GLY A 150 -34.50 1.06 39.45
CA GLY A 150 -33.95 1.82 40.56
C GLY A 150 -33.20 3.08 40.13
N GLU A 151 -32.41 3.61 41.06
CA GLU A 151 -31.50 4.74 40.83
C GLU A 151 -30.11 4.25 40.45
N ARG A 152 -29.48 4.92 39.48
CA ARG A 152 -28.14 4.56 38.98
C ARG A 152 -27.30 5.79 38.72
N GLU A 153 -26.09 5.80 39.25
CA GLU A 153 -25.14 6.86 38.93
C GLU A 153 -24.55 6.66 37.54
N VAL A 154 -24.49 7.73 36.77
CA VAL A 154 -23.86 7.79 35.46
C VAL A 154 -22.85 8.92 35.49
N TYR A 155 -21.63 8.64 35.02
CA TYR A 155 -20.55 9.60 34.92
C TYR A 155 -20.20 9.83 33.45
N ILE A 156 -20.10 11.08 33.00
CA ILE A 156 -19.81 11.47 31.61
C ILE A 156 -18.68 12.50 31.60
N ASP A 157 -17.78 12.38 30.64
CA ASP A 157 -16.68 13.31 30.46
C ASP A 157 -16.14 13.31 29.02
N ASN A 158 -15.22 14.22 28.70
CA ASN A 158 -14.47 14.26 27.46
C ASN A 158 -15.36 14.12 26.21
N ILE A 159 -16.38 14.98 26.15
CA ILE A 159 -17.30 15.03 25.01
C ILE A 159 -16.61 15.80 23.90
N GLN A 160 -16.50 15.20 22.72
CA GLN A 160 -15.66 15.70 21.64
C GLN A 160 -16.37 15.53 20.30
N ILE A 161 -16.15 16.48 19.40
CA ILE A 161 -16.29 16.24 17.96
C ILE A 161 -14.93 15.73 17.49
N GLU A 162 -14.91 14.53 16.93
CA GLU A 162 -13.68 13.95 16.40
C GLU A 162 -13.27 14.69 15.12
N PRO A 163 -11.96 14.81 14.85
CA PRO A 163 -11.48 15.48 13.65
C PRO A 163 -11.92 14.74 12.39
N ALA A 164 -12.28 15.49 11.34
CA ALA A 164 -12.75 14.92 10.09
C ALA A 164 -11.70 14.01 9.43
N THR A 165 -12.14 12.90 8.87
CA THR A 165 -11.28 11.96 8.13
C THR A 165 -10.89 12.56 6.78
N THR A 166 -9.63 12.93 6.61
CA THR A 166 -9.12 13.53 5.37
C THR A 166 -7.96 12.76 4.76
N VAL A 167 -7.80 12.95 3.46
CA VAL A 167 -6.65 12.50 2.70
C VAL A 167 -6.15 13.68 1.87
N ASN A 168 -4.86 13.99 1.99
CA ASN A 168 -4.21 15.12 1.33
C ASN A 168 -4.98 16.44 1.56
N GLY A 169 -5.52 16.63 2.77
CA GLY A 169 -6.31 17.81 3.14
C GLY A 169 -7.74 17.86 2.58
N GLN A 170 -8.22 16.83 1.87
CA GLN A 170 -9.59 16.71 1.37
C GLN A 170 -10.38 15.66 2.15
N LEU A 171 -11.65 15.92 2.43
CA LEU A 171 -12.55 14.95 3.09
C LEU A 171 -12.60 13.63 2.31
N LEU A 172 -12.43 12.50 3.00
CA LEU A 172 -12.47 11.17 2.40
C LEU A 172 -13.75 10.92 1.58
N SER A 173 -14.89 11.43 2.06
CA SER A 173 -16.19 11.34 1.40
C SER A 173 -16.29 12.11 0.08
N LYS A 174 -15.38 13.06 -0.18
CA LYS A 174 -15.34 13.88 -1.39
C LYS A 174 -14.31 13.39 -2.41
N ILE A 175 -13.58 12.32 -2.10
CA ILE A 175 -12.57 11.76 -3.01
C ILE A 175 -13.26 10.80 -3.95
N GLU A 176 -12.99 10.94 -5.24
CA GLU A 176 -13.55 10.07 -6.26
C GLU A 176 -12.98 8.65 -6.14
N PRO A 177 -13.77 7.60 -6.40
CA PRO A 177 -13.26 6.24 -6.48
C PRO A 177 -12.11 6.11 -7.50
N ASN A 178 -11.15 5.23 -7.22
CA ASN A 178 -10.01 4.94 -8.11
C ASN A 178 -9.15 6.16 -8.52
N SER A 179 -9.03 7.17 -7.67
CA SER A 179 -8.33 8.43 -8.00
C SER A 179 -6.99 8.63 -7.28
N LEU A 180 -6.73 7.90 -6.19
CA LEU A 180 -5.53 8.07 -5.39
C LEU A 180 -4.35 7.24 -5.92
N GLU A 181 -3.17 7.87 -5.97
CA GLU A 181 -1.89 7.29 -6.36
C GLU A 181 -0.74 8.06 -5.68
N GLY A 182 0.48 7.53 -5.72
CA GLY A 182 1.65 8.19 -5.16
C GLY A 182 1.62 8.25 -3.62
N VAL A 183 2.07 9.37 -3.06
CA VAL A 183 2.09 9.56 -1.60
C VAL A 183 0.73 10.04 -1.12
N ILE A 184 0.05 9.20 -0.35
CA ILE A 184 -1.28 9.44 0.21
C ILE A 184 -1.11 9.79 1.68
N LYS A 185 -1.31 11.05 2.04
CA LYS A 185 -1.24 11.52 3.43
C LYS A 185 -2.63 11.46 4.05
N LEU A 186 -2.77 10.74 5.14
CA LEU A 186 -4.00 10.69 5.93
C LEU A 186 -3.91 11.72 7.05
N GLU A 187 -5.03 12.36 7.38
CA GLU A 187 -5.15 13.20 8.56
C GLU A 187 -6.50 12.97 9.27
N GLY A 188 -6.60 13.48 10.51
CA GLY A 188 -7.81 13.42 11.32
C GLY A 188 -8.02 12.07 12.01
N ALA A 189 -9.29 11.70 12.20
CA ALA A 189 -9.65 10.45 12.86
C ALA A 189 -9.93 9.33 11.85
N TRP A 190 -9.30 8.18 12.07
CA TRP A 190 -9.41 6.97 11.27
C TRP A 190 -9.91 5.83 12.16
N MET A 191 -11.15 5.41 11.93
CA MET A 191 -11.86 4.51 12.83
C MET A 191 -12.58 3.38 12.10
N LYS A 192 -12.68 2.25 12.78
CA LYS A 192 -13.58 1.14 12.44
C LYS A 192 -14.48 0.85 13.63
N GLY A 193 -15.74 0.55 13.38
CA GLY A 193 -16.66 0.21 14.45
C GLY A 193 -18.09 0.05 13.98
N GLU A 194 -18.99 -0.01 14.95
CA GLU A 194 -20.43 -0.13 14.73
C GLU A 194 -21.22 0.82 15.63
N CYS A 195 -22.32 1.33 15.10
CA CYS A 195 -23.33 2.11 15.81
C CYS A 195 -24.71 1.79 15.23
N GLN A 196 -25.75 2.48 15.69
CA GLN A 196 -27.08 2.40 15.09
C GLN A 196 -27.57 3.79 14.71
N ASN A 197 -28.04 3.96 13.46
CA ASN A 197 -28.87 5.12 13.12
C ASN A 197 -30.22 4.95 13.81
N ALA A 198 -30.60 5.94 14.63
CA ALA A 198 -31.78 5.94 15.46
C ALA A 198 -32.75 7.09 15.13
N ASP A 199 -32.66 7.70 13.93
CA ASP A 199 -33.60 8.73 13.46
C ASP A 199 -35.05 8.17 13.38
N GLY A 200 -35.19 6.86 13.11
CA GLY A 200 -36.46 6.14 13.00
C GLY A 200 -36.34 4.70 13.52
N GLU A 201 -36.76 3.72 12.72
CA GLU A 201 -36.43 2.32 13.02
C GLU A 201 -34.92 2.14 13.06
N TRP A 202 -34.43 1.45 14.10
CA TRP A 202 -33.00 1.35 14.33
C TRP A 202 -32.33 0.52 13.25
N GLN A 203 -31.30 1.09 12.63
CA GLN A 203 -30.51 0.44 11.60
C GLN A 203 -29.08 0.31 12.04
N LYS A 204 -28.53 -0.92 12.01
CA LYS A 204 -27.11 -1.15 12.26
C LYS A 204 -26.27 -0.44 11.19
N VAL A 205 -25.26 0.30 11.63
CA VAL A 205 -24.28 0.95 10.77
C VAL A 205 -22.91 0.44 11.15
N GLU A 206 -22.20 -0.16 10.20
CA GLU A 206 -20.79 -0.50 10.32
C GLU A 206 -19.99 0.54 9.54
N TYR A 207 -19.07 1.23 10.22
CA TYR A 207 -18.18 2.20 9.59
C TYR A 207 -16.76 1.66 9.59
N ASN A 208 -16.05 1.87 8.48
CA ASN A 208 -14.68 1.46 8.31
C ASN A 208 -13.99 2.42 7.34
N ASP A 209 -13.28 3.42 7.88
CA ASP A 209 -12.57 4.41 7.06
C ASP A 209 -11.46 3.77 6.23
N PHE A 210 -10.82 2.74 6.78
CA PHE A 210 -9.77 1.98 6.13
C PHE A 210 -10.30 1.32 4.86
N ALA A 211 -11.38 0.54 4.96
CA ALA A 211 -12.01 -0.06 3.79
C ALA A 211 -12.54 0.99 2.80
N THR A 212 -13.02 2.13 3.30
CA THR A 212 -13.47 3.24 2.45
C THR A 212 -12.31 3.84 1.64
N LEU A 213 -11.14 4.04 2.25
CA LEU A 213 -9.92 4.49 1.57
C LEU A 213 -9.51 3.54 0.44
N ALA A 214 -9.62 2.23 0.65
CA ALA A 214 -9.27 1.24 -0.36
C ALA A 214 -10.05 1.42 -1.68
N THR A 215 -11.33 1.81 -1.60
CA THR A 215 -12.16 2.11 -2.78
C THR A 215 -11.69 3.32 -3.58
N LYS A 216 -10.82 4.15 -2.98
CA LYS A 216 -10.29 5.37 -3.58
C LYS A 216 -8.95 5.13 -4.28
N LEU A 217 -8.28 4.00 -4.05
CA LEU A 217 -7.00 3.66 -4.65
C LEU A 217 -7.14 3.35 -6.15
N SER A 218 -6.29 3.94 -6.98
CA SER A 218 -6.32 3.78 -8.45
C SER A 218 -5.70 2.46 -8.95
N GLY A 219 -5.06 1.68 -8.08
CA GLY A 219 -4.27 0.48 -8.44
C GLY A 219 -2.84 0.78 -8.90
N LYS A 220 -2.51 2.04 -9.17
CA LYS A 220 -1.13 2.48 -9.44
C LYS A 220 -0.29 2.51 -8.16
N PRO A 221 1.05 2.63 -8.25
CA PRO A 221 1.90 2.67 -7.06
C PRO A 221 1.44 3.72 -6.07
N ALA A 222 1.36 3.32 -4.80
CA ALA A 222 0.98 4.22 -3.72
C ALA A 222 1.71 3.87 -2.42
N ASN A 223 1.84 4.88 -1.56
CA ASN A 223 2.26 4.78 -0.17
C ASN A 223 1.26 5.51 0.72
N ILE A 224 1.00 5.01 1.91
CA ILE A 224 0.06 5.63 2.86
C ILE A 224 0.84 6.16 4.05
N ILE A 225 0.68 7.44 4.37
CA ILE A 225 1.23 8.08 5.56
C ILE A 225 0.08 8.31 6.54
N MET A 226 0.08 7.59 7.66
CA MET A 226 -0.94 7.69 8.71
C MET A 226 -0.40 8.22 10.05
N ARG A 227 0.84 8.72 10.05
CA ARG A 227 1.47 9.37 11.22
C ARG A 227 0.66 10.61 11.64
N GLY A 228 0.41 10.75 12.93
CA GLY A 228 -0.35 11.84 13.54
C GLY A 228 -1.87 11.66 13.48
N CYS A 229 -2.39 10.58 12.89
CA CYS A 229 -3.82 10.30 12.90
C CYS A 229 -4.30 9.83 14.28
N ILE A 230 -5.54 10.18 14.63
CA ILE A 230 -6.24 9.53 15.75
C ILE A 230 -6.79 8.21 15.22
N VAL A 231 -6.31 7.09 15.74
CA VAL A 231 -6.68 5.77 15.22
C VAL A 231 -7.45 4.97 16.26
N LYS A 232 -8.56 4.35 15.83
CA LYS A 232 -9.32 3.41 16.64
C LYS A 232 -9.64 2.15 15.81
N ASP A 233 -9.35 0.99 16.39
CA ASP A 233 -9.60 -0.32 15.78
C ASP A 233 -9.00 -0.42 14.35
N ALA A 234 -7.70 -0.14 14.24
CA ALA A 234 -6.99 -0.04 12.97
C ALA A 234 -7.18 -1.28 12.07
N ASP A 235 -7.43 -1.05 10.78
CA ASP A 235 -7.56 -2.11 9.78
C ASP A 235 -6.60 -1.86 8.60
N ILE A 236 -5.31 -2.02 8.89
CA ILE A 236 -4.21 -1.75 7.95
C ILE A 236 -4.29 -2.62 6.70
N ASN A 237 -4.82 -3.84 6.82
CA ASN A 237 -5.01 -4.72 5.67
C ASN A 237 -6.13 -4.20 4.78
N ALA A 238 -7.28 -3.83 5.35
CA ALA A 238 -8.39 -3.29 4.56
C ALA A 238 -7.99 -2.03 3.81
N MET A 239 -7.18 -1.13 4.39
CA MET A 239 -6.87 0.17 3.79
C MET A 239 -6.06 0.14 2.49
N ARG A 240 -5.41 -0.99 2.21
CA ARG A 240 -4.56 -1.18 1.03
C ARG A 240 -5.31 -1.76 -0.16
N GLY A 241 -6.57 -2.16 0.04
CA GLY A 241 -7.34 -2.88 -0.98
C GLY A 241 -6.59 -4.11 -1.49
N ASP A 242 -6.62 -4.31 -2.80
CA ASP A 242 -5.99 -5.48 -3.44
C ASP A 242 -4.48 -5.36 -3.62
N ASN A 243 -3.87 -4.21 -3.30
CA ASN A 243 -2.43 -4.00 -3.43
C ASN A 243 -1.73 -4.22 -2.08
N SER A 244 -1.35 -5.46 -1.80
CA SER A 244 -0.62 -5.83 -0.59
C SER A 244 0.76 -5.16 -0.47
N ASN A 245 1.35 -4.68 -1.56
CA ASN A 245 2.68 -4.08 -1.55
C ASN A 245 2.70 -2.64 -0.98
N ILE A 246 1.54 -1.99 -0.82
CA ILE A 246 1.47 -0.63 -0.29
C ILE A 246 2.11 -0.59 1.12
N LEU A 247 3.09 0.29 1.29
CA LEU A 247 3.71 0.58 2.57
C LEU A 247 2.82 1.55 3.36
N VAL A 248 2.69 1.28 4.66
CA VAL A 248 1.96 2.15 5.59
C VAL A 248 2.93 2.72 6.62
N TYR A 249 3.15 4.03 6.56
CA TYR A 249 4.02 4.75 7.48
C TYR A 249 3.20 5.24 8.68
N ALA A 250 3.51 4.75 9.88
CA ALA A 250 2.69 4.93 11.08
C ALA A 250 3.52 5.24 12.34
N ASP A 251 2.86 5.73 13.38
CA ASP A 251 3.46 5.96 14.71
C ASP A 251 3.45 4.67 15.57
N GLU A 252 2.63 3.69 15.19
CA GLU A 252 2.46 2.42 15.88
C GLU A 252 2.87 1.24 15.01
N ALA A 253 3.37 0.19 15.65
CA ALA A 253 3.69 -1.06 14.99
C ALA A 253 2.41 -1.90 14.96
N TYR A 254 1.48 -1.53 14.07
CA TYR A 254 0.27 -2.31 13.87
C TYR A 254 0.62 -3.74 13.41
N GLU A 255 -0.17 -4.71 13.88
CA GLU A 255 -0.02 -6.14 13.52
C GLU A 255 -0.45 -6.39 12.07
N ALA A 256 0.37 -5.94 11.11
CA ALA A 256 0.19 -6.12 9.68
C ALA A 256 1.54 -6.10 8.95
N ASP A 257 1.61 -6.76 7.80
CA ASP A 257 2.77 -6.69 6.92
C ASP A 257 2.93 -5.28 6.34
N ASN A 258 4.17 -4.88 6.01
CA ASN A 258 4.50 -3.61 5.33
C ASN A 258 4.17 -2.34 6.12
N VAL A 259 4.15 -2.41 7.44
CA VAL A 259 4.05 -1.24 8.32
C VAL A 259 5.44 -0.72 8.66
N VAL A 260 5.69 0.55 8.36
CA VAL A 260 6.94 1.26 8.65
C VAL A 260 6.72 2.20 9.84
N LYS A 261 7.33 1.85 10.98
CA LYS A 261 7.38 2.69 12.18
C LYS A 261 8.82 3.08 12.47
N ASP A 262 9.07 4.37 12.68
CA ASP A 262 10.40 4.90 13.05
C ASP A 262 11.53 4.39 12.14
N GLY A 263 11.28 4.34 10.82
CA GLY A 263 12.24 3.83 9.83
C GLY A 263 12.48 2.32 9.90
N LYS A 264 11.59 1.54 10.53
CA LYS A 264 11.69 0.08 10.65
C LYS A 264 10.41 -0.61 10.20
N CYS A 265 10.58 -1.74 9.53
CA CYS A 265 9.50 -2.64 9.12
C CYS A 265 9.81 -4.05 9.64
N ALA A 266 8.92 -4.62 10.46
CA ALA A 266 9.14 -5.95 11.02
C ALA A 266 9.09 -7.05 9.94
N LYS A 267 8.13 -6.91 9.01
CA LYS A 267 7.88 -7.88 7.94
C LYS A 267 7.47 -7.16 6.65
N LEU A 268 8.38 -7.17 5.68
CA LEU A 268 8.17 -6.68 4.33
C LEU A 268 7.78 -7.85 3.42
N VAL A 269 6.55 -7.86 2.91
CA VAL A 269 6.04 -8.83 1.95
C VAL A 269 5.79 -8.14 0.62
N LEU A 270 6.49 -8.60 -0.40
CA LEU A 270 6.41 -8.08 -1.76
C LEU A 270 5.83 -9.17 -2.66
N ASP A 271 4.87 -8.78 -3.50
CA ASP A 271 4.19 -9.61 -4.49
C ASP A 271 4.45 -9.04 -5.88
N ASP A 272 5.02 -9.85 -6.78
CA ASP A 272 5.41 -9.37 -8.11
C ASP A 272 4.22 -9.05 -9.03
N THR A 273 3.00 -9.47 -8.66
CA THR A 273 1.77 -9.11 -9.37
C THR A 273 1.23 -7.73 -8.96
N LYS A 274 1.86 -7.07 -7.99
CA LYS A 274 1.37 -5.81 -7.39
C LYS A 274 2.39 -4.69 -7.54
N SER A 275 1.90 -3.47 -7.69
CA SER A 275 2.74 -2.29 -7.86
C SER A 275 3.38 -1.87 -6.52
N PHE A 276 4.62 -1.40 -6.55
CA PHE A 276 5.38 -1.02 -5.37
C PHE A 276 6.11 0.32 -5.57
N MET A 277 6.24 1.09 -4.48
CA MET A 277 7.03 2.32 -4.43
C MET A 277 7.51 2.59 -3.01
N VAL A 278 8.62 3.30 -2.85
CA VAL A 278 9.20 3.61 -1.54
C VAL A 278 9.34 5.12 -1.39
N ASN A 279 8.69 5.68 -0.36
CA ASN A 279 8.67 7.13 -0.11
C ASN A 279 9.93 7.58 0.63
N GLU A 280 10.33 6.82 1.65
CA GLU A 280 11.47 7.11 2.52
C GLU A 280 12.21 5.81 2.83
N ASP A 281 13.51 5.92 3.09
CA ASP A 281 14.35 4.77 3.41
C ASP A 281 13.93 4.14 4.74
N PHE A 282 13.99 2.81 4.84
CA PHE A 282 13.70 2.09 6.09
C PHE A 282 14.44 0.75 6.16
N GLN A 283 14.59 0.23 7.37
CA GLN A 283 15.18 -1.08 7.62
C GLN A 283 14.08 -2.15 7.76
N ALA A 284 14.11 -3.18 6.93
CA ALA A 284 13.24 -4.35 7.03
C ALA A 284 13.94 -5.50 7.76
N ALA A 285 13.36 -6.01 8.84
CA ALA A 285 13.93 -7.13 9.59
C ALA A 285 13.78 -8.46 8.83
N ASN A 286 12.58 -8.71 8.28
CA ASN A 286 12.29 -9.87 7.45
C ASN A 286 11.70 -9.42 6.12
N VAL A 287 12.16 -10.00 5.02
CA VAL A 287 11.63 -9.74 3.69
C VAL A 287 11.21 -11.05 3.03
N THR A 288 9.99 -11.09 2.49
CA THR A 288 9.50 -12.15 1.62
C THR A 288 9.17 -11.54 0.27
N LEU A 289 9.77 -12.05 -0.80
CA LEU A 289 9.44 -11.70 -2.17
C LEU A 289 8.75 -12.91 -2.84
N LYS A 290 7.43 -12.80 -3.01
CA LYS A 290 6.60 -13.74 -3.76
C LYS A 290 6.82 -13.49 -5.24
N ARG A 291 7.92 -14.06 -5.75
CA ARG A 291 8.26 -14.07 -7.16
C ARG A 291 8.97 -15.38 -7.48
N SER A 292 8.53 -16.03 -8.54
CA SER A 292 9.20 -17.20 -9.08
C SER A 292 10.16 -16.82 -10.21
N VAL A 293 11.28 -17.52 -10.28
CA VAL A 293 12.26 -17.45 -11.37
C VAL A 293 12.54 -18.85 -11.90
N ASN A 294 12.82 -18.94 -13.20
CA ASN A 294 13.18 -20.21 -13.84
C ASN A 294 14.69 -20.48 -13.72
N ALA A 295 15.09 -21.73 -13.97
CA ALA A 295 16.50 -22.01 -14.24
C ALA A 295 16.97 -21.21 -15.48
N GLY A 296 18.25 -20.82 -15.49
CA GLY A 296 18.82 -19.91 -16.47
C GLY A 296 18.76 -18.45 -16.04
N TYR A 297 18.78 -17.55 -17.02
CA TYR A 297 18.90 -16.11 -16.79
C TYR A 297 17.53 -15.43 -16.60
N ASN A 298 17.44 -14.63 -15.55
CA ASN A 298 16.25 -13.83 -15.21
C ASN A 298 16.68 -12.38 -14.96
N THR A 299 15.78 -11.43 -15.22
CA THR A 299 16.01 -10.01 -14.94
C THR A 299 15.35 -9.61 -13.63
N MET A 300 16.05 -8.83 -12.81
CA MET A 300 15.62 -8.44 -11.48
C MET A 300 15.98 -6.98 -11.20
N CYS A 301 15.23 -6.35 -10.32
CA CYS A 301 15.53 -5.06 -9.70
C CYS A 301 14.88 -5.10 -8.32
N LEU A 302 15.64 -4.83 -7.26
CA LEU A 302 15.16 -4.94 -5.87
C LEU A 302 15.43 -3.64 -5.12
N PRO A 303 14.55 -3.24 -4.18
CA PRO A 303 14.65 -1.94 -3.53
C PRO A 303 15.67 -1.92 -2.39
N PHE A 304 16.54 -2.92 -2.32
CA PHE A 304 17.55 -3.11 -1.29
C PHE A 304 18.75 -3.85 -1.85
N TRP A 305 19.88 -3.73 -1.16
CA TRP A 305 21.12 -4.43 -1.50
C TRP A 305 20.97 -5.96 -1.41
N VAL A 306 21.53 -6.66 -2.40
CA VAL A 306 21.60 -8.13 -2.42
C VAL A 306 22.95 -8.64 -2.88
N SER A 307 23.41 -9.73 -2.28
CA SER A 307 24.52 -10.53 -2.78
C SER A 307 24.06 -11.66 -3.70
N LYS A 308 25.01 -12.27 -4.40
CA LYS A 308 24.76 -13.50 -5.18
C LYS A 308 24.21 -14.63 -4.29
N ASP A 309 24.72 -14.73 -3.06
CA ASP A 309 24.33 -15.75 -2.11
C ASP A 309 22.92 -15.49 -1.54
N ASP A 310 22.57 -14.24 -1.25
CA ASP A 310 21.19 -13.83 -0.90
C ASP A 310 20.21 -14.30 -1.97
N MET A 311 20.58 -14.07 -3.23
CA MET A 311 19.77 -14.43 -4.39
C MET A 311 19.79 -15.92 -4.68
N LYS A 312 20.64 -16.73 -4.04
CA LYS A 312 20.84 -18.16 -4.37
C LYS A 312 21.15 -18.38 -5.86
N ALA A 313 21.85 -17.42 -6.48
CA ALA A 313 22.15 -17.41 -7.90
C ALA A 313 23.54 -18.01 -8.16
N ALA A 314 23.72 -18.61 -9.33
CA ALA A 314 25.04 -19.05 -9.81
C ALA A 314 25.92 -17.84 -10.19
N SER A 315 25.30 -16.77 -10.71
CA SER A 315 25.95 -15.49 -11.00
C SER A 315 24.93 -14.36 -11.00
N ILE A 316 25.41 -13.14 -10.74
CA ILE A 316 24.66 -11.90 -10.93
C ILE A 316 25.53 -10.89 -11.69
N ALA A 317 24.90 -10.03 -12.48
CA ALA A 317 25.62 -9.06 -13.31
C ALA A 317 24.79 -7.80 -13.59
N THR A 318 25.46 -6.65 -13.68
CA THR A 318 24.84 -5.35 -13.99
C THR A 318 25.08 -4.95 -15.44
N TYR A 319 24.16 -4.19 -16.02
CA TYR A 319 24.31 -3.67 -17.37
C TYR A 319 25.55 -2.79 -17.51
N LYS A 320 26.26 -2.93 -18.63
CA LYS A 320 27.43 -2.11 -18.95
C LYS A 320 27.22 -1.29 -20.22
N GLU A 321 27.00 -1.97 -21.34
CA GLU A 321 26.89 -1.34 -22.65
C GLU A 321 26.22 -2.27 -23.67
N ILE A 322 25.92 -1.73 -24.85
CA ILE A 322 25.54 -2.52 -26.03
C ILE A 322 26.64 -2.40 -27.05
N VAL A 323 27.21 -3.54 -27.44
CA VAL A 323 28.27 -3.63 -28.44
C VAL A 323 27.67 -4.08 -29.77
N ASP A 324 27.63 -3.18 -30.74
CA ASP A 324 27.25 -3.51 -32.11
C ASP A 324 28.28 -4.45 -32.76
N LYS A 325 27.76 -5.46 -33.46
CA LYS A 325 28.52 -6.44 -34.25
C LYS A 325 28.09 -6.36 -35.72
N GLU A 326 28.81 -7.09 -36.56
CA GLU A 326 28.44 -7.28 -37.96
C GLU A 326 27.10 -8.04 -38.09
N ASP A 327 26.49 -7.97 -39.29
CA ASP A 327 25.28 -8.71 -39.66
C ASP A 327 24.04 -8.46 -38.77
N ASN A 328 23.78 -7.19 -38.41
CA ASN A 328 22.64 -6.78 -37.58
C ASN A 328 22.57 -7.50 -36.22
N ASN A 329 23.71 -7.87 -35.64
CA ASN A 329 23.77 -8.41 -34.30
C ASN A 329 24.34 -7.38 -33.34
N SER A 330 23.82 -7.34 -32.10
CA SER A 330 24.45 -6.61 -31.00
C SER A 330 24.48 -7.48 -29.76
N VAL A 331 25.47 -7.23 -28.91
CA VAL A 331 25.62 -7.90 -27.62
C VAL A 331 25.30 -6.91 -26.51
N VAL A 332 24.28 -7.21 -25.73
CA VAL A 332 23.96 -6.48 -24.50
C VAL A 332 24.89 -7.03 -23.43
N THR A 333 25.89 -6.23 -23.08
CA THR A 333 27.01 -6.67 -22.24
C THR A 333 26.75 -6.31 -20.79
N PHE A 334 26.95 -7.31 -19.92
CA PHE A 334 26.83 -7.18 -18.47
C PHE A 334 28.17 -7.46 -17.78
N GLU A 335 28.38 -6.84 -16.63
CA GLU A 335 29.57 -7.03 -15.79
C GLU A 335 29.20 -7.84 -14.56
N LYS A 336 29.86 -8.98 -14.36
CA LYS A 336 29.62 -9.86 -13.20
C LYS A 336 29.98 -9.11 -11.93
N ALA A 337 29.14 -9.25 -10.91
CA ALA A 337 29.34 -8.63 -9.61
C ALA A 337 29.07 -9.64 -8.49
N ASP A 338 29.65 -9.40 -7.31
CA ASP A 338 29.35 -10.20 -6.12
C ASP A 338 28.09 -9.71 -5.38
N HIS A 339 27.71 -8.45 -5.63
CA HIS A 339 26.55 -7.78 -5.05
C HIS A 339 25.94 -6.75 -6.00
N ILE A 340 24.71 -6.36 -5.70
CA ILE A 340 23.93 -5.35 -6.42
C ILE A 340 23.38 -4.36 -5.39
N GLU A 341 23.60 -3.08 -5.66
CA GLU A 341 23.02 -1.99 -4.88
C GLU A 341 21.50 -1.88 -5.06
N ALA A 342 20.83 -1.27 -4.09
CA ALA A 342 19.39 -1.04 -4.16
C ALA A 342 18.99 -0.28 -5.44
N ASN A 343 17.82 -0.61 -6.00
CA ASN A 343 17.24 0.02 -7.19
C ASN A 343 18.08 -0.12 -8.48
N VAL A 344 19.13 -0.93 -8.48
CA VAL A 344 19.92 -1.23 -9.69
C VAL A 344 19.37 -2.48 -10.37
N PRO A 345 18.98 -2.42 -11.66
CA PRO A 345 18.54 -3.60 -12.40
C PRO A 345 19.71 -4.49 -12.78
N PHE A 346 19.51 -5.80 -12.68
CA PHE A 346 20.53 -6.82 -12.90
C PHE A 346 19.98 -8.07 -13.57
N VAL A 347 20.88 -8.91 -14.08
CA VAL A 347 20.60 -10.26 -14.54
C VAL A 347 21.13 -11.24 -13.49
N ALA A 348 20.34 -12.25 -13.16
CA ALA A 348 20.72 -13.34 -12.28
C ALA A 348 20.56 -14.68 -13.00
N ASN A 349 21.58 -15.55 -12.89
CA ASN A 349 21.54 -16.91 -13.41
C ASN A 349 21.26 -17.91 -12.29
N TYR A 350 20.35 -18.85 -12.54
CA TYR A 350 19.97 -19.88 -11.58
C TYR A 350 20.20 -21.27 -12.15
N ASN A 351 20.79 -22.17 -11.37
CA ASN A 351 20.91 -23.59 -11.75
C ASN A 351 19.57 -24.30 -11.74
N GLU A 352 18.67 -23.90 -10.84
CA GLU A 352 17.35 -24.48 -10.63
C GLU A 352 16.34 -23.36 -10.40
N ALA A 353 15.05 -23.63 -10.63
CA ALA A 353 14.00 -22.65 -10.37
C ALA A 353 13.90 -22.31 -8.88
N VAL A 354 13.58 -21.06 -8.56
CA VAL A 354 13.31 -20.58 -7.20
C VAL A 354 11.90 -20.01 -7.18
N THR A 355 11.07 -20.44 -6.23
CA THR A 355 9.64 -20.09 -6.21
C THR A 355 9.33 -18.86 -5.37
N GLU A 356 10.16 -18.57 -4.37
CA GLU A 356 10.04 -17.44 -3.44
C GLU A 356 11.42 -17.11 -2.85
N PHE A 357 11.65 -15.84 -2.53
CA PHE A 357 12.85 -15.40 -1.85
C PHE A 357 12.57 -14.91 -0.43
N THR A 358 13.48 -15.21 0.48
CA THR A 358 13.47 -14.73 1.85
C THR A 358 14.80 -14.07 2.18
N PHE A 359 14.73 -12.93 2.83
CA PHE A 359 15.90 -12.16 3.25
C PHE A 359 15.72 -11.66 4.68
N THR A 360 16.84 -11.33 5.31
CA THR A 360 16.87 -10.70 6.63
C THR A 360 17.68 -9.42 6.57
N ASP A 361 17.35 -8.47 7.44
CA ASP A 361 18.09 -7.23 7.67
C ASP A 361 18.43 -6.44 6.39
N LYS A 362 17.39 -6.07 5.63
CA LYS A 362 17.53 -5.32 4.39
C LYS A 362 17.20 -3.84 4.56
N GLY A 363 18.16 -2.98 4.19
CA GLY A 363 17.94 -1.53 4.05
C GLY A 363 17.23 -1.24 2.73
N VAL A 364 15.97 -0.82 2.82
CA VAL A 364 15.13 -0.47 1.68
C VAL A 364 15.31 1.00 1.34
N VAL A 365 15.57 1.29 0.07
CA VAL A 365 15.93 2.63 -0.42
C VAL A 365 14.79 3.23 -1.24
N ASN A 366 14.53 4.52 -1.02
CA ASN A 366 13.54 5.29 -1.74
C ASN A 366 13.74 5.22 -3.26
N THR A 367 12.63 5.23 -4.00
CA THR A 367 12.62 5.01 -5.45
C THR A 367 12.78 6.29 -6.27
N ASN A 368 13.15 7.41 -5.65
CA ASN A 368 13.16 8.72 -6.32
C ASN A 368 14.29 8.88 -7.34
N ASN A 369 15.36 8.09 -7.25
CA ASN A 369 16.51 8.16 -8.14
C ASN A 369 16.34 7.37 -9.45
N GLY A 370 15.13 6.85 -9.72
CA GLY A 370 14.85 6.01 -10.88
C GLY A 370 15.41 4.59 -10.74
N LEU A 371 15.15 3.74 -11.74
CA LEU A 371 15.50 2.31 -11.75
C LEU A 371 16.43 1.93 -12.92
N GLY A 372 17.27 2.87 -13.36
CA GLY A 372 18.11 2.72 -14.57
C GLY A 372 17.55 3.46 -15.79
N THR A 373 18.34 3.53 -16.86
CA THR A 373 18.03 4.32 -18.07
C THR A 373 17.96 3.49 -19.35
N THR A 374 18.93 2.61 -19.59
CA THR A 374 18.94 1.71 -20.76
C THR A 374 18.46 0.32 -20.40
N PHE A 375 19.05 -0.29 -19.38
CA PHE A 375 18.46 -1.44 -18.71
C PHE A 375 17.69 -0.89 -17.50
N VAL A 376 16.38 -1.01 -17.55
CA VAL A 376 15.44 -0.29 -16.67
C VAL A 376 14.69 -1.32 -15.84
N GLY A 377 14.81 -1.21 -14.52
CA GLY A 377 13.99 -1.96 -13.58
C GLY A 377 12.57 -1.43 -13.53
N THR A 378 11.63 -2.26 -13.09
CA THR A 378 10.24 -1.85 -12.88
C THR A 378 9.68 -2.42 -11.59
N TYR A 379 8.96 -1.59 -10.83
CA TYR A 379 8.15 -2.01 -9.68
C TYR A 379 6.65 -1.94 -9.99
N ILE A 380 6.31 -1.83 -11.27
CA ILE A 380 4.94 -1.73 -11.73
C ILE A 380 4.71 -2.90 -12.69
N PRO A 381 3.79 -3.82 -12.38
CA PRO A 381 3.36 -4.83 -13.34
C PRO A 381 2.55 -4.15 -14.44
N GLY A 382 2.69 -4.60 -15.68
CA GLY A 382 1.92 -4.01 -16.79
C GLY A 382 2.50 -4.25 -18.17
N ASN A 383 1.91 -3.55 -19.14
CA ASN A 383 2.31 -3.60 -20.55
C ASN A 383 3.75 -3.09 -20.73
N VAL A 384 4.52 -3.82 -21.53
CA VAL A 384 5.90 -3.50 -21.92
C VAL A 384 6.05 -3.54 -23.44
N GLU A 385 5.00 -3.14 -24.16
CA GLU A 385 5.02 -3.02 -25.61
C GLU A 385 6.20 -2.14 -26.04
N GLY A 386 6.95 -2.63 -27.02
CA GLY A 386 8.10 -1.95 -27.57
C GLY A 386 9.38 -1.98 -26.71
N LYS A 387 9.32 -2.48 -25.48
CA LYS A 387 10.51 -2.73 -24.64
C LYS A 387 11.10 -4.11 -24.93
N PHE A 388 12.39 -4.32 -24.68
CA PHE A 388 13.02 -5.61 -24.97
C PHE A 388 13.25 -6.43 -23.69
N ASN A 389 12.57 -7.57 -23.58
CA ASN A 389 12.66 -8.48 -22.44
C ASN A 389 13.62 -9.64 -22.73
N LEU A 390 14.29 -10.14 -21.70
CA LEU A 390 15.15 -11.31 -21.83
C LEU A 390 14.32 -12.58 -22.05
N ALA A 391 14.54 -13.25 -23.16
CA ALA A 391 13.93 -14.53 -23.50
C ALA A 391 14.82 -15.71 -23.06
N SER A 392 14.22 -16.90 -23.03
CA SER A 392 14.89 -18.15 -22.61
C SER A 392 16.07 -18.56 -23.49
N ASP A 393 16.15 -18.05 -24.72
CA ASP A 393 17.28 -18.25 -25.64
C ASP A 393 18.43 -17.25 -25.42
N CYS A 394 18.41 -16.54 -24.28
CA CYS A 394 19.40 -15.53 -23.91
C CYS A 394 19.49 -14.35 -24.90
N THR A 395 18.38 -14.06 -25.59
CA THR A 395 18.25 -12.85 -26.42
C THR A 395 17.21 -11.89 -25.84
N PHE A 396 17.39 -10.59 -26.07
CA PHE A 396 16.42 -9.56 -25.72
C PHE A 396 15.46 -9.35 -26.89
N LYS A 397 14.17 -9.60 -26.66
CA LYS A 397 13.12 -9.54 -27.70
C LYS A 397 12.13 -8.42 -27.40
N LYS A 398 11.79 -7.64 -28.44
CA LYS A 398 10.80 -6.57 -28.35
C LYS A 398 9.43 -7.16 -28.00
N GLY A 399 8.80 -6.62 -26.96
CA GLY A 399 7.44 -6.95 -26.58
C GLY A 399 6.45 -6.42 -27.62
N ASP A 400 5.45 -7.24 -27.95
CA ASP A 400 4.28 -6.83 -28.72
C ASP A 400 3.24 -6.14 -27.81
N ALA A 401 2.06 -5.84 -28.36
CA ALA A 401 0.98 -5.17 -27.64
C ALA A 401 0.43 -5.97 -26.46
N GLU A 402 0.64 -7.29 -26.41
CA GLU A 402 0.18 -8.17 -25.34
C GLU A 402 1.30 -8.49 -24.33
N ALA A 403 2.54 -8.09 -24.62
CA ALA A 403 3.67 -8.31 -23.74
C ALA A 403 3.50 -7.58 -22.40
N THR A 404 3.58 -8.36 -21.33
CA THR A 404 3.48 -7.86 -19.95
C THR A 404 4.70 -8.27 -19.15
N THR A 405 4.94 -7.53 -18.07
CA THR A 405 5.96 -7.86 -17.08
C THR A 405 5.38 -7.74 -15.67
N ASN A 406 5.97 -8.48 -14.75
CA ASN A 406 5.69 -8.37 -13.32
C ASN A 406 6.60 -7.30 -12.69
N ALA A 407 6.25 -6.87 -11.48
CA ALA A 407 7.10 -6.01 -10.68
C ALA A 407 8.43 -6.70 -10.31
N PHE A 408 9.39 -5.88 -9.91
CA PHE A 408 10.77 -6.25 -9.57
C PHE A 408 11.58 -6.77 -10.77
N GLY A 409 11.06 -6.72 -12.00
CA GLY A 409 11.75 -7.14 -13.21
C GLY A 409 12.61 -6.03 -13.81
N ALA A 410 13.26 -6.32 -14.95
CA ALA A 410 13.91 -5.31 -15.77
C ALA A 410 13.84 -5.64 -17.27
N TYR A 411 13.88 -4.60 -18.10
CA TYR A 411 13.85 -4.67 -19.56
C TYR A 411 14.82 -3.64 -20.17
N LEU A 412 15.11 -3.77 -21.47
CA LEU A 412 15.84 -2.73 -22.19
C LEU A 412 14.88 -1.73 -22.81
N GLU A 413 15.21 -0.45 -22.65
CA GLU A 413 14.61 0.68 -23.34
C GLU A 413 15.61 1.23 -24.34
N LEU A 414 15.33 0.99 -25.62
CA LEU A 414 16.23 1.29 -26.73
C LEU A 414 15.57 2.27 -27.70
N PRO A 415 16.35 3.15 -28.36
CA PRO A 415 15.84 4.01 -29.42
C PRO A 415 15.41 3.20 -30.64
N GLU A 416 14.69 3.84 -31.56
CA GLU A 416 14.35 3.26 -32.87
C GLU A 416 15.63 2.80 -33.61
N GLY A 417 15.54 1.69 -34.34
CA GLY A 417 16.62 1.10 -35.13
C GLY A 417 17.20 -0.20 -34.56
N TYR A 418 16.82 -0.58 -33.33
CA TYR A 418 17.21 -1.85 -32.72
C TYR A 418 16.23 -3.00 -32.99
N GLU A 419 15.09 -2.74 -33.65
CA GLU A 419 14.05 -3.74 -33.93
C GLU A 419 14.50 -4.86 -34.87
N ALA A 420 15.36 -4.52 -35.83
CA ALA A 420 15.87 -5.46 -36.81
C ALA A 420 17.13 -6.21 -36.31
N LYS A 421 17.62 -5.87 -35.11
CA LYS A 421 18.85 -6.45 -34.56
C LYS A 421 18.56 -7.64 -33.66
N THR A 422 19.43 -8.65 -33.71
CA THR A 422 19.48 -9.69 -32.68
C THR A 422 20.28 -9.17 -31.49
N LEU A 423 19.66 -9.10 -30.32
CA LEU A 423 20.29 -8.60 -29.10
C LEU A 423 20.62 -9.77 -28.17
N SER A 424 21.88 -10.20 -28.12
CA SER A 424 22.29 -11.35 -27.30
C SER A 424 22.82 -10.93 -25.94
N LEU A 425 22.56 -11.71 -24.90
CA LEU A 425 23.16 -11.55 -23.58
C LEU A 425 24.63 -11.97 -23.61
N GLY A 426 25.53 -11.09 -23.16
CA GLY A 426 26.95 -11.38 -23.02
C GLY A 426 27.60 -10.71 -21.81
N TYR A 427 28.86 -11.05 -21.56
CA TYR A 427 29.64 -10.58 -20.42
C TYR A 427 30.94 -9.89 -20.83
N THR A 428 31.48 -9.07 -19.92
CA THR A 428 32.73 -8.30 -20.14
C THR A 428 33.98 -9.16 -20.34
N ASP A 429 33.97 -10.40 -19.88
CA ASP A 429 35.02 -11.40 -20.10
C ASP A 429 34.96 -12.02 -21.52
N GLY A 430 34.02 -11.58 -22.36
CA GLY A 430 33.79 -12.08 -23.71
C GLY A 430 32.93 -13.34 -23.76
N GLU A 431 32.44 -13.83 -22.62
CA GLU A 431 31.53 -14.97 -22.55
C GLU A 431 30.15 -14.58 -23.11
N LEU A 432 29.61 -15.40 -24.03
CA LEU A 432 28.22 -15.29 -24.47
C LEU A 432 27.37 -16.28 -23.68
N ALA A 433 26.26 -15.77 -23.12
CA ALA A 433 25.43 -16.52 -22.19
C ALA A 433 24.58 -17.62 -22.84
N GLY A 434 24.40 -17.59 -24.17
CA GLY A 434 23.51 -18.53 -24.85
C GLY A 434 23.63 -18.64 -26.38
N ILE A 435 24.68 -18.09 -26.99
CA ILE A 435 25.05 -18.52 -28.35
C ILE A 435 26.10 -19.62 -28.20
N GLU A 436 25.65 -20.84 -27.95
CA GLU A 436 26.38 -21.96 -28.55
C GLU A 436 26.40 -21.66 -30.04
N SER A 437 27.60 -21.57 -30.61
CA SER A 437 27.86 -21.33 -32.03
C SER A 437 26.72 -21.84 -32.90
N ILE A 438 26.19 -20.98 -33.77
CA ILE A 438 25.26 -21.30 -34.86
C ILE A 438 25.35 -22.80 -35.14
N THR A 439 24.36 -23.57 -34.70
CA THR A 439 24.22 -24.95 -35.13
C THR A 439 23.91 -24.86 -36.62
N THR A 440 24.95 -24.77 -37.44
CA THR A 440 24.92 -25.27 -38.81
C THR A 440 24.89 -26.79 -38.72
N SER A 441 23.95 -27.36 -37.96
CA SER A 441 23.51 -28.72 -38.15
C SER A 441 22.70 -28.71 -39.44
N PHE A 442 23.42 -28.60 -40.57
CA PHE A 442 22.92 -29.23 -41.77
C PHE A 442 22.82 -30.71 -41.42
N GLY A 443 21.60 -31.18 -41.19
CA GLY A 443 21.24 -32.60 -41.16
C GLY A 443 21.41 -33.25 -42.54
N ASN A 444 22.50 -32.95 -43.25
CA ASN A 444 22.90 -33.70 -44.42
C ASN A 444 23.67 -34.91 -43.92
N LYS A 445 23.10 -36.10 -44.16
CA LYS A 445 23.75 -37.41 -44.01
C LYS A 445 24.92 -37.62 -45.01
N GLY A 446 25.67 -36.56 -45.33
CA GLY A 446 26.80 -36.59 -46.22
C GLY A 446 27.58 -35.28 -46.28
N VAL A 447 28.90 -35.40 -46.41
CA VAL A 447 29.87 -34.34 -46.67
C VAL A 447 29.70 -33.84 -48.09
N LYS A 448 29.39 -32.55 -48.27
CA LYS A 448 29.37 -31.88 -49.58
C LYS A 448 30.68 -31.13 -49.79
N VAL A 449 31.23 -31.24 -50.98
CA VAL A 449 32.48 -30.59 -51.39
C VAL A 449 32.15 -29.58 -52.47
N TYR A 450 32.70 -28.38 -52.35
CA TYR A 450 32.53 -27.31 -53.33
C TYR A 450 33.89 -26.85 -53.87
N SER A 451 33.88 -26.39 -55.12
CA SER A 451 34.98 -25.61 -55.71
C SER A 451 35.06 -24.22 -55.05
N LEU A 452 36.17 -23.50 -55.30
CA LEU A 452 36.32 -22.11 -54.84
C LEU A 452 35.30 -21.14 -55.48
N GLN A 453 34.66 -21.55 -56.58
CA GLN A 453 33.59 -20.82 -57.25
C GLN A 453 32.19 -21.19 -56.73
N GLY A 454 32.10 -22.00 -55.68
CA GLY A 454 30.82 -22.36 -55.04
C GLY A 454 30.04 -23.47 -55.76
N ASN A 455 30.57 -24.07 -56.83
CA ASN A 455 29.94 -25.23 -57.46
C ASN A 455 30.17 -26.48 -56.63
N GLN A 456 29.12 -27.26 -56.37
CA GLN A 456 29.23 -28.54 -55.69
C GLN A 456 29.89 -29.56 -56.62
N ILE A 457 30.95 -30.22 -56.15
CA ILE A 457 31.78 -31.14 -56.96
C ILE A 457 31.77 -32.58 -56.46
N ALA A 458 31.40 -32.82 -55.20
CA ALA A 458 31.28 -34.18 -54.66
C ALA A 458 30.32 -34.23 -53.47
N ILE A 459 29.78 -35.43 -53.20
CA ILE A 459 29.07 -35.78 -51.97
C ILE A 459 29.62 -37.13 -51.51
N ALA A 460 29.91 -37.29 -50.22
CA ALA A 460 30.30 -38.56 -49.60
C ALA A 460 29.56 -38.74 -48.27
N SER A 461 29.42 -39.96 -47.75
CA SER A 461 28.77 -40.15 -46.44
C SER A 461 29.67 -39.74 -45.28
N SER A 462 30.99 -39.71 -45.48
CA SER A 462 31.99 -39.28 -44.49
C SER A 462 33.23 -38.66 -45.16
N MET A 463 34.08 -37.95 -44.40
CA MET A 463 35.34 -37.38 -44.90
C MET A 463 36.32 -38.46 -45.38
N SER A 464 36.29 -39.65 -44.75
CA SER A 464 37.13 -40.80 -45.08
C SER A 464 36.79 -41.44 -46.43
N GLU A 465 35.60 -41.16 -46.97
CA GLU A 465 35.13 -41.67 -48.26
C GLU A 465 35.34 -40.68 -49.41
N LEU A 466 35.95 -39.51 -49.14
CA LEU A 466 36.23 -38.52 -50.16
C LEU A 466 37.46 -38.90 -50.98
N HIS A 467 37.22 -39.24 -52.25
CA HIS A 467 38.26 -39.42 -53.26
C HIS A 467 38.33 -38.16 -54.14
N LEU A 468 39.10 -37.17 -53.69
CA LEU A 468 39.35 -35.93 -54.41
C LEU A 468 40.78 -35.91 -54.94
N SER A 469 40.97 -35.35 -56.13
CA SER A 469 42.30 -35.03 -56.66
C SER A 469 42.99 -33.96 -55.80
N ASN A 470 44.30 -33.84 -55.94
CA ASN A 470 45.06 -32.79 -55.27
C ASN A 470 44.55 -31.40 -55.65
N GLY A 471 44.26 -30.55 -54.66
CA GLY A 471 43.59 -29.29 -54.89
C GLY A 471 43.09 -28.60 -53.62
N ILE A 472 42.40 -27.49 -53.81
CA ILE A 472 41.80 -26.69 -52.73
C ILE A 472 40.28 -26.72 -52.88
N TYR A 473 39.60 -27.09 -51.80
CA TYR A 473 38.15 -27.29 -51.78
C TYR A 473 37.51 -26.59 -50.59
N ILE A 474 36.20 -26.34 -50.68
CA ILE A 474 35.38 -25.94 -49.53
C ILE A 474 34.62 -27.18 -49.06
N ILE A 475 34.91 -27.64 -47.84
CA ILE A 475 34.31 -28.83 -47.22
C ILE A 475 33.88 -28.44 -45.81
N ASN A 476 32.61 -28.70 -45.45
CA ASN A 476 32.04 -28.29 -44.17
C ASN A 476 32.35 -26.82 -43.81
N ASN A 477 32.18 -25.94 -44.80
CA ASN A 477 32.41 -24.49 -44.70
C ASN A 477 33.87 -24.09 -44.38
N LYS A 478 34.84 -25.00 -44.51
CA LYS A 478 36.27 -24.72 -44.36
C LYS A 478 37.01 -24.95 -45.67
N LYS A 479 38.04 -24.12 -45.91
CA LYS A 479 38.97 -24.31 -47.02
C LYS A 479 39.95 -25.43 -46.66
N VAL A 480 39.94 -26.51 -47.42
CA VAL A 480 40.76 -27.72 -47.19
C VAL A 480 41.69 -27.91 -48.39
N VAL A 481 42.97 -28.18 -48.12
CA VAL A 481 43.96 -28.56 -49.14
C VAL A 481 44.12 -30.07 -49.13
N ILE A 482 43.80 -30.71 -50.25
CA ILE A 482 44.05 -32.13 -50.50
C ILE A 482 45.37 -32.25 -51.26
N LYS A 483 46.27 -33.11 -50.78
CA LYS A 483 47.64 -33.30 -51.27
C LYS A 483 47.89 -34.73 -51.68
#